data_AF-A0A822YWH9-F1
#
_entry.id   AF-A0A822YWH9-F1
#
_cell.length_a   1.000
_cell.length_b   1.000
_cell.length_c   1.000
_cell.angle_alpha   90.00
_cell.angle_beta   90.00
_cell.angle_gamma   90.00
#
_symmetry.space_group_name_H-M   'P 1'
#
loop_
_entity.id
_entity.type
_entity.pdbx_description
1 polymer ?
#
loop_
_entity_poly.entity_id
_entity_poly.type
_entity_poly.pdbx_seq_one_letter_code
_entity_poly.pdbx_strand_id
1 'polypeptide(L)'
;MYAFGFCSEFLITPNDTLLVSSEACGDKKRYRKKAVLDHKFPQHNLTVEATSPGLFVDKVGTYWDVPLLITADLASVPSDSGFNDHFCIHYISGAAKQFNSDQTGPIPPSLLPGLYVKSAFSIKKNVDIWRRKSGKLKMVQPFDIFLSDPHISASATVGTVATASFRDNSVRLKREDELQGYGRFDVNFPGKKCAFLADLFASVSCTAQHGNFQRLFLDLSQLHARLDFPSGSKFLSGAARLVQDLNNSQPPDLAALHAICPNVTLSLQQQVPHFGSWPP
;
A
#
# COMPACT_ATOMS: atom_id res chain seq x y z
N MET A 1 -0.82 -16.37 -27.88
CA MET A 1 0.21 -15.50 -27.29
C MET A 1 1.00 -16.34 -26.31
N TYR A 2 2.31 -16.51 -26.51
CA TYR A 2 3.18 -17.27 -25.61
C TYR A 2 4.29 -16.35 -25.09
N ALA A 3 4.68 -16.53 -23.84
CA ALA A 3 5.78 -15.82 -23.21
C ALA A 3 6.74 -16.84 -22.58
N PHE A 4 8.04 -16.61 -22.75
CA PHE A 4 9.09 -17.40 -22.12
C PHE A 4 9.75 -16.55 -21.06
N GLY A 5 9.67 -16.99 -19.80
CA GLY A 5 10.30 -16.34 -18.67
C GLY A 5 11.45 -17.20 -18.13
N PHE A 6 12.63 -16.61 -18.00
CA PHE A 6 13.71 -17.14 -17.18
C PHE A 6 13.73 -16.35 -15.88
N CYS A 7 13.82 -17.04 -14.75
CA CYS A 7 13.96 -16.44 -13.44
C CYS A 7 15.07 -17.18 -12.69
N SER A 8 15.98 -16.43 -12.08
CA SER A 8 17.07 -16.98 -11.27
C SER A 8 17.13 -16.21 -9.97
N GLU A 9 17.21 -16.95 -8.87
CA GLU A 9 17.32 -16.41 -7.53
C GLU A 9 18.70 -16.78 -6.97
N PHE A 10 19.42 -15.77 -6.48
CA PHE A 10 20.75 -15.92 -5.90
C PHE A 10 20.72 -15.46 -4.44
N LEU A 11 21.07 -16.36 -3.54
CA LEU A 11 21.32 -16.04 -2.14
C LEU A 11 22.78 -15.60 -2.01
N ILE A 12 23.04 -14.29 -1.93
CA ILE A 12 24.41 -13.75 -1.89
C ILE A 12 24.95 -13.88 -0.47
N THR A 13 24.14 -13.51 0.51
CA THR A 13 24.39 -13.68 1.94
C THR A 13 23.10 -14.15 2.62
N PRO A 14 23.11 -14.58 3.89
CA PRO A 14 21.89 -14.97 4.61
C PRO A 14 20.80 -13.89 4.65
N ASN A 15 21.18 -12.62 4.46
CA ASN A 15 20.27 -11.47 4.48
C ASN A 15 20.01 -10.88 3.09
N ASP A 16 20.70 -11.35 2.04
CA ASP A 16 20.69 -10.77 0.70
C ASP A 16 20.17 -11.76 -0.33
N THR A 17 19.10 -11.37 -1.00
CA THR A 17 18.53 -12.15 -2.11
C THR A 17 18.49 -11.31 -3.37
N LEU A 18 19.04 -11.84 -4.45
CA LEU A 18 19.02 -11.22 -5.77
C LEU A 18 18.19 -12.08 -6.72
N LEU A 19 17.06 -11.56 -7.14
CA LEU A 19 16.20 -12.12 -8.17
C LEU A 19 16.52 -11.45 -9.51
N VAL A 20 16.86 -12.23 -10.53
CA VAL A 20 17.00 -11.75 -11.90
C VAL A 20 16.03 -12.51 -12.79
N SER A 21 15.15 -11.80 -13.47
CA SER A 21 14.22 -12.37 -14.43
C SER A 21 14.33 -11.70 -15.80
N SER A 22 14.11 -12.52 -16.82
CA SER A 22 14.08 -12.12 -18.21
C SER A 22 12.88 -12.77 -18.89
N GLU A 23 11.97 -11.97 -19.40
CA GLU A 23 10.78 -12.42 -20.12
C GLU A 23 10.89 -12.04 -21.61
N ALA A 24 10.58 -12.98 -22.49
CA ALA A 24 10.48 -12.80 -23.93
C ALA A 24 9.06 -13.13 -24.39
N CYS A 25 8.39 -12.17 -25.04
CA CYS A 25 7.08 -12.40 -25.65
C CYS A 25 7.25 -12.86 -27.11
N GLY A 26 6.56 -13.92 -27.51
CA GLY A 26 6.74 -14.56 -28.82
C GLY A 26 6.36 -13.72 -30.04
N ASP A 27 5.32 -12.89 -29.92
CA ASP A 27 4.77 -12.13 -31.06
C ASP A 27 5.56 -10.86 -31.41
N LYS A 28 6.37 -10.35 -30.48
CA LYS A 28 7.16 -9.14 -30.66
C LYS A 28 8.51 -9.41 -30.02
N LYS A 29 9.62 -9.27 -30.76
CA LYS A 29 11.02 -9.38 -30.27
C LYS A 29 11.36 -8.37 -29.15
N ARG A 30 10.59 -8.38 -28.07
CA ARG A 30 10.68 -7.50 -26.90
C ARG A 30 11.07 -8.37 -25.74
N TYR A 31 12.25 -8.09 -25.21
CA TYR A 31 12.79 -8.72 -24.01
C TYR A 31 12.58 -7.75 -22.87
N ARG A 32 12.04 -8.24 -21.76
CA ARG A 32 11.90 -7.49 -20.52
C ARG A 32 12.83 -8.10 -19.50
N LYS A 33 13.58 -7.26 -18.81
CA LYS A 33 14.49 -7.67 -17.75
C LYS A 33 14.02 -7.01 -16.47
N LYS A 34 14.03 -7.77 -15.38
CA LYS A 34 13.76 -7.29 -14.03
C LYS A 34 14.82 -7.84 -13.11
N ALA A 35 15.39 -6.99 -12.29
CA ALA A 35 16.28 -7.37 -11.20
C ALA A 35 15.70 -6.83 -9.90
N VAL A 36 15.62 -7.66 -8.87
CA VAL A 36 15.19 -7.27 -7.52
C VAL A 36 16.26 -7.71 -6.55
N LEU A 37 16.79 -6.77 -5.79
CA LEU A 37 17.70 -7.02 -4.70
C LEU A 37 16.96 -6.74 -3.40
N ASP A 38 16.82 -7.74 -2.55
CA ASP A 38 16.31 -7.57 -1.18
C ASP A 38 17.44 -7.75 -0.18
N HIS A 39 17.54 -6.82 0.76
CA HIS A 39 18.48 -6.84 1.88
C HIS A 39 17.71 -6.66 3.18
N LYS A 40 17.91 -7.58 4.13
CA LYS A 40 17.30 -7.53 5.46
C LYS A 40 18.26 -6.91 6.47
N PHE A 41 17.99 -5.66 6.86
CA PHE A 41 18.62 -5.05 8.03
C PHE A 41 17.89 -5.52 9.32
N PRO A 42 18.49 -5.33 10.51
CA PRO A 42 17.86 -5.76 11.77
C PRO A 42 16.49 -5.14 12.05
N GLN A 43 16.24 -3.91 11.59
CA GLN A 43 14.99 -3.17 11.82
C GLN A 43 14.32 -2.66 10.54
N HIS A 44 14.94 -2.89 9.38
CA HIS A 44 14.47 -2.38 8.09
C HIS A 44 14.68 -3.43 6.99
N ASN A 45 13.84 -3.40 5.97
CA ASN A 45 14.03 -4.17 4.75
C ASN A 45 14.26 -3.19 3.61
N LEU A 46 15.34 -3.39 2.87
CA LEU A 46 15.65 -2.64 1.66
C LEU A 46 15.37 -3.51 0.44
N THR A 47 14.53 -3.04 -0.46
CA THR A 47 14.23 -3.66 -1.74
C THR A 47 14.60 -2.69 -2.86
N VAL A 48 15.50 -3.10 -3.75
CA VAL A 48 15.89 -2.34 -4.95
C VAL A 48 15.46 -3.12 -6.17
N GLU A 49 14.50 -2.60 -6.91
CA GLU A 49 14.01 -3.16 -8.17
C GLU A 49 14.43 -2.29 -9.35
N ALA A 50 14.97 -2.93 -10.39
CA ALA A 50 15.29 -2.31 -11.67
C ALA A 50 14.62 -3.10 -12.80
N THR A 51 13.81 -2.43 -13.60
CA THR A 51 13.04 -3.05 -14.67
C THR A 51 13.27 -2.32 -16.00
N SER A 52 13.61 -3.06 -17.05
CA SER A 52 13.86 -2.52 -18.39
C SER A 52 13.54 -3.53 -19.52
N PRO A 53 12.62 -3.20 -20.44
CA PRO A 53 11.51 -2.27 -20.28
C PRO A 53 10.49 -2.79 -19.27
N GLY A 54 9.93 -1.91 -18.44
CA GLY A 54 8.87 -2.23 -17.48
C GLY A 54 7.48 -2.03 -18.06
N LEU A 55 6.54 -2.92 -17.73
CA LEU A 55 5.14 -2.80 -18.11
C LEU A 55 4.33 -2.25 -16.94
N PHE A 56 3.62 -1.16 -17.18
CA PHE A 56 2.76 -0.52 -16.22
C PHE A 56 1.31 -0.51 -16.68
N VAL A 57 0.39 -0.55 -15.72
CA VAL A 57 -1.04 -0.42 -15.97
C VAL A 57 -1.51 0.88 -15.35
N ASP A 58 -2.14 1.73 -16.15
CA ASP A 58 -2.78 2.95 -15.69
C ASP A 58 -4.15 2.66 -15.06
N LYS A 59 -4.74 3.63 -14.34
CA LYS A 59 -6.06 3.53 -13.70
C LYS A 59 -7.18 3.11 -14.65
N VAL A 60 -7.06 3.45 -15.93
CA VAL A 60 -8.02 3.10 -16.99
C VAL A 60 -7.77 1.68 -17.56
N GLY A 61 -6.82 0.93 -17.01
CA GLY A 61 -6.44 -0.41 -17.48
C GLY A 61 -5.57 -0.40 -18.74
N THR A 62 -5.03 0.76 -19.12
CA THR A 62 -4.14 0.87 -20.29
C THR A 62 -2.73 0.49 -19.93
N TYR A 63 -2.10 -0.31 -20.78
CA TYR A 63 -0.72 -0.77 -20.62
C TYR A 63 0.29 0.21 -21.21
N TRP A 64 1.37 0.44 -20.49
CA TRP A 64 2.45 1.37 -20.84
C TRP A 64 3.81 0.69 -20.70
N ASP A 65 4.65 0.77 -21.73
CA ASP A 65 6.05 0.37 -21.67
C ASP A 65 6.92 1.55 -21.22
N VAL A 66 7.62 1.37 -20.11
CA VAL A 66 8.59 2.31 -19.54
C VAL A 66 10.01 1.83 -19.86
N PRO A 67 10.88 2.65 -20.49
CA PRO A 67 12.20 2.20 -20.93
C PRO A 67 13.10 1.70 -19.78
N LEU A 68 13.14 2.44 -18.68
CA LEU A 68 13.87 2.06 -17.47
C LEU A 68 13.14 2.62 -16.25
N LEU A 69 12.85 1.73 -15.31
CA LEU A 69 12.36 2.04 -13.98
C LEU A 69 13.37 1.51 -12.97
N ILE A 70 13.77 2.36 -12.03
CA ILE A 70 14.52 1.95 -10.85
C ILE A 70 13.72 2.38 -9.63
N THR A 71 13.49 1.47 -8.69
CA THR A 71 12.79 1.74 -7.44
C THR A 71 13.60 1.22 -6.28
N ALA A 72 13.89 2.06 -5.30
CA ALA A 72 14.54 1.68 -4.05
C ALA A 72 13.57 1.95 -2.90
N ASP A 73 13.22 0.91 -2.15
CA ASP A 73 12.22 0.92 -1.10
C ASP A 73 12.88 0.48 0.21
N LEU A 74 12.76 1.29 1.25
CA LEU A 74 13.27 1.03 2.58
C LEU A 74 12.11 1.11 3.57
N ALA A 75 11.71 -0.03 4.12
CA ALA A 75 10.58 -0.12 5.03
C ALA A 75 11.01 -0.68 6.39
N SER A 76 10.55 -0.05 7.48
CA SER A 76 10.72 -0.58 8.83
C SER A 76 10.02 -1.93 8.98
N VAL A 77 10.61 -2.85 9.73
CA VAL A 77 9.97 -4.11 10.10
C VAL A 77 8.74 -3.83 10.96
N PRO A 78 7.56 -4.38 10.63
CA PRO A 78 6.32 -4.06 11.33
C PRO A 78 6.38 -4.50 12.80
N SER A 79 6.14 -3.56 13.71
CA SER A 79 5.97 -3.80 15.14
C SER A 79 4.48 -3.79 15.53
N ASP A 80 4.12 -4.55 16.57
CA ASP A 80 2.77 -4.53 17.15
C ASP A 80 2.37 -3.16 17.67
N SER A 81 3.33 -2.46 18.28
CA SER A 81 3.21 -1.07 18.65
C SER A 81 4.55 -0.38 18.48
N GLY A 82 4.56 0.79 17.84
CA GLY A 82 5.79 1.50 17.56
C GLY A 82 5.68 2.48 16.41
N PHE A 83 6.83 3.03 16.07
CA PHE A 83 7.04 3.88 14.92
C PHE A 83 7.40 3.02 13.72
N ASN A 84 6.73 3.25 12.60
CA ASN A 84 7.05 2.64 11.33
C ASN A 84 7.38 3.74 10.32
N ASP A 85 8.49 3.59 9.62
CA ASP A 85 8.95 4.46 8.55
C ASP A 85 9.06 3.69 7.24
N HIS A 86 8.67 4.35 6.16
CA HIS A 86 8.72 3.79 4.83
C HIS A 86 9.20 4.87 3.86
N PHE A 87 10.35 4.63 3.24
CA PHE A 87 10.98 5.54 2.32
C PHE A 87 11.16 4.88 0.97
N CYS A 88 10.66 5.50 -0.09
CA CYS A 88 10.70 4.96 -1.44
C CYS A 88 11.21 6.01 -2.42
N ILE A 89 12.16 5.63 -3.26
CA ILE A 89 12.65 6.42 -4.38
C ILE A 89 12.27 5.68 -5.65
N HIS A 90 11.63 6.38 -6.59
CA HIS A 90 11.39 5.90 -7.94
C HIS A 90 12.09 6.82 -8.93
N TYR A 91 12.84 6.23 -9.85
CA TYR A 91 13.45 6.93 -10.96
C TYR A 91 12.91 6.33 -12.26
N ILE A 92 12.33 7.20 -13.10
CA ILE A 92 11.79 6.83 -14.40
C ILE A 92 12.63 7.54 -15.45
N SER A 93 13.24 6.76 -16.34
CA SER A 93 14.03 7.28 -17.45
C SER A 93 13.38 6.96 -18.80
N GLY A 94 13.34 7.98 -19.65
CA GLY A 94 12.72 7.94 -20.98
C GLY A 94 11.20 8.07 -20.96
N ALA A 95 10.63 8.44 -22.11
CA ALA A 95 9.19 8.62 -22.24
C ALA A 95 8.46 7.26 -22.31
N ALA A 96 7.46 7.09 -21.46
CA ALA A 96 6.57 5.94 -21.51
C ALA A 96 5.81 5.91 -22.85
N LYS A 97 5.69 4.72 -23.44
CA LYS A 97 4.95 4.50 -24.69
C LYS A 97 3.79 3.57 -24.42
N GLN A 98 2.64 3.85 -25.02
CA GLN A 98 1.49 2.96 -24.87
C GLN A 98 1.82 1.59 -25.49
N PHE A 99 1.53 0.52 -24.75
CA PHE A 99 1.77 -0.84 -25.20
C PHE A 99 0.86 -1.14 -26.42
N ASN A 100 1.44 -1.67 -27.49
CA ASN A 100 0.74 -2.03 -28.74
C ASN A 100 0.04 -0.90 -29.52
N SER A 101 0.34 0.38 -29.26
CA SER A 101 -0.19 1.50 -30.03
C SER A 101 0.95 2.35 -30.61
N ASP A 102 0.86 2.69 -31.89
CA ASP A 102 1.76 3.65 -32.56
C ASP A 102 1.37 5.11 -32.27
N GLN A 103 0.24 5.34 -31.57
CA GLN A 103 -0.22 6.67 -31.19
C GLN A 103 0.31 7.07 -29.81
N THR A 104 0.82 8.30 -29.73
CA THR A 104 1.25 8.91 -28.46
C THR A 104 0.04 9.54 -27.79
N GLY A 105 -0.69 8.76 -26.99
CA GLY A 105 -1.71 9.29 -26.08
C GLY A 105 -1.08 10.19 -25.00
N PRO A 106 -1.87 11.00 -24.28
CA PRO A 106 -1.37 11.77 -23.14
C PRO A 106 -0.81 10.82 -22.09
N ILE A 107 0.49 10.96 -21.78
CA ILE A 107 1.17 10.12 -20.79
C ILE A 107 0.59 10.43 -19.40
N PRO A 108 0.18 9.42 -18.62
CA PRO A 108 -0.28 9.62 -17.25
C PRO A 108 0.76 10.38 -16.42
N PRO A 109 0.35 11.32 -15.57
CA PRO A 109 1.28 12.11 -14.75
C PRO A 109 2.22 11.27 -13.87
N SER A 110 1.80 10.04 -13.52
CA SER A 110 2.55 9.06 -12.74
C SER A 110 3.69 8.37 -13.50
N LEU A 111 3.68 8.40 -14.84
CA LEU A 111 4.67 7.75 -15.71
C LEU A 111 5.60 8.76 -16.40
N LEU A 112 5.62 9.99 -15.91
CA LEU A 112 6.49 11.01 -16.45
C LEU A 112 7.95 10.76 -16.06
N PRO A 113 8.90 11.08 -16.95
CA PRO A 113 10.32 10.97 -16.63
C PRO A 113 10.72 11.88 -15.48
N GLY A 114 11.48 11.33 -14.54
CA GLY A 114 11.97 12.07 -13.39
C GLY A 114 12.21 11.20 -12.15
N LEU A 115 12.55 11.88 -11.08
CA LEU A 115 12.79 11.31 -9.76
C LEU A 115 11.58 11.60 -8.86
N TYR A 116 11.02 10.56 -8.27
CA TYR A 116 9.95 10.66 -7.29
C TYR A 116 10.44 10.07 -5.97
N VAL A 117 10.28 10.82 -4.89
CA VAL A 117 10.62 10.40 -3.54
C VAL A 117 9.34 10.40 -2.74
N LYS A 118 9.02 9.28 -2.10
CA LYS A 118 7.89 9.11 -1.19
C LYS A 118 8.41 8.74 0.18
N SER A 119 7.88 9.35 1.21
CA SER A 119 8.18 9.01 2.58
C SER A 119 6.88 8.93 3.37
N ALA A 120 6.67 7.85 4.09
CA ALA A 120 5.56 7.67 4.99
C ALA A 120 6.10 7.38 6.40
N PHE A 121 5.52 8.04 7.39
CA PHE A 121 5.82 7.83 8.80
C PHE A 121 4.53 7.57 9.53
N SER A 122 4.50 6.56 10.39
CA SER A 122 3.32 6.24 11.17
C SER A 122 3.67 5.76 12.56
N ILE A 123 2.78 6.01 13.50
CA ILE A 123 2.85 5.48 14.85
C ILE A 123 1.61 4.64 15.05
N LYS A 124 1.83 3.35 15.34
CA LYS A 124 0.78 2.40 15.69
C LYS A 124 0.84 2.13 17.19
N LYS A 125 -0.30 2.25 17.85
CA LYS A 125 -0.48 1.80 19.24
C LYS A 125 -1.50 0.68 19.25
N ASN A 126 -1.09 -0.50 19.68
CA ASN A 126 -1.98 -1.62 19.96
C ASN A 126 -2.14 -1.77 21.48
N VAL A 127 -3.37 -2.00 21.93
CA VAL A 127 -3.74 -2.20 23.33
C VAL A 127 -4.59 -3.47 23.42
N ASP A 128 -4.09 -4.45 24.16
CA ASP A 128 -4.86 -5.62 24.55
C ASP A 128 -5.82 -5.23 25.68
N ILE A 129 -7.12 -5.19 25.39
CA ILE A 129 -8.17 -4.87 26.37
C ILE A 129 -8.42 -6.08 27.26
N TRP A 130 -8.43 -7.27 26.66
CA TRP A 130 -8.64 -8.52 27.37
C TRP A 130 -7.89 -9.66 26.69
N ARG A 131 -7.25 -10.52 27.47
CA ARG A 131 -6.61 -11.72 26.96
C ARG A 131 -6.72 -12.82 28.01
N ARG A 132 -7.35 -13.94 27.66
CA ARG A 132 -7.46 -15.08 28.60
C ARG A 132 -6.24 -15.98 28.48
N LYS A 133 -5.34 -15.88 29.46
CA LYS A 133 -4.19 -16.79 29.62
C LYS A 133 -4.56 -18.00 30.52
N SER A 134 -5.61 -18.78 30.23
CA SER A 134 -5.97 -20.00 30.99
C SER A 134 -7.16 -20.75 30.38
N GLY A 135 -7.17 -22.07 30.17
CA GLY A 135 -6.15 -23.10 30.33
C GLY A 135 -6.28 -24.07 29.16
N LYS A 136 -5.23 -24.16 28.35
CA LYS A 136 -5.15 -25.08 27.21
C LYS A 136 -5.44 -26.49 27.73
N LEU A 137 -6.34 -27.23 27.07
CA LEU A 137 -6.47 -28.67 27.32
C LEU A 137 -5.06 -29.27 27.25
N LYS A 138 -4.55 -29.78 28.37
CA LYS A 138 -3.14 -30.21 28.52
C LYS A 138 -2.68 -31.24 27.47
N MET A 139 -3.61 -31.84 26.73
CA MET A 139 -3.36 -32.90 25.75
C MET A 139 -3.63 -32.51 24.29
N VAL A 140 -4.04 -31.27 23.97
CA VAL A 140 -4.32 -30.85 22.58
C VAL A 140 -3.55 -29.60 22.21
N GLN A 141 -2.61 -29.75 21.28
CA GLN A 141 -1.90 -28.62 20.69
C GLN A 141 -2.88 -27.86 19.77
N PRO A 142 -2.99 -26.53 19.89
CA PRO A 142 -3.81 -25.74 18.98
C PRO A 142 -3.25 -25.83 17.57
N PHE A 143 -4.11 -25.75 16.56
CA PHE A 143 -3.67 -25.77 15.15
C PHE A 143 -2.77 -24.57 14.80
N ASP A 144 -2.91 -23.47 15.55
CA ASP A 144 -2.07 -22.28 15.49
C ASP A 144 -1.91 -21.71 16.91
N ILE A 145 -0.67 -21.53 17.35
CA ILE A 145 -0.31 -21.02 18.67
C ILE A 145 -0.67 -19.54 18.82
N PHE A 146 -0.61 -18.74 17.75
CA PHE A 146 -0.92 -17.31 17.81
C PHE A 146 -2.42 -17.05 17.96
N LEU A 147 -3.25 -17.93 17.42
CA LEU A 147 -4.71 -17.89 17.56
C LEU A 147 -5.23 -18.67 18.77
N SER A 148 -4.34 -19.22 19.60
CA SER A 148 -4.75 -20.08 20.71
C SER A 148 -5.28 -19.33 21.94
N ASP A 149 -5.03 -18.02 22.03
CA ASP A 149 -5.45 -17.20 23.15
C ASP A 149 -6.59 -16.27 22.71
N PRO A 150 -7.82 -16.46 23.23
CA PRO A 150 -8.91 -15.55 22.94
C PRO A 150 -8.58 -14.18 23.56
N HIS A 151 -8.72 -13.16 22.74
CA HIS A 151 -8.32 -11.81 23.07
C HIS A 151 -9.22 -10.76 22.42
N ILE A 152 -9.27 -9.60 23.05
CA ILE A 152 -9.87 -8.39 22.52
C ILE A 152 -8.76 -7.36 22.51
N SER A 153 -8.45 -6.82 21.34
CA SER A 153 -7.44 -5.77 21.18
C SER A 153 -8.00 -4.61 20.36
N ALA A 154 -7.55 -3.42 20.69
CA ALA A 154 -7.82 -2.22 19.91
C ALA A 154 -6.49 -1.61 19.47
N SER A 155 -6.39 -1.22 18.21
CA SER A 155 -5.22 -0.53 17.70
C SER A 155 -5.57 0.75 16.97
N ALA A 156 -4.77 1.78 17.17
CA ALA A 156 -4.89 3.06 16.49
C ALA A 156 -3.56 3.36 15.78
N THR A 157 -3.65 3.86 14.55
CA THR A 157 -2.52 4.28 13.75
C THR A 157 -2.76 5.69 13.25
N VAL A 158 -1.77 6.55 13.39
CA VAL A 158 -1.76 7.89 12.80
C VAL A 158 -0.44 8.07 12.08
N GLY A 159 -0.47 8.69 10.90
CA GLY A 159 0.72 8.89 10.11
C GLY A 159 0.63 10.04 9.13
N THR A 160 1.76 10.29 8.49
CA THR A 160 1.91 11.28 7.42
C THR A 160 2.55 10.64 6.21
N VAL A 161 2.20 11.13 5.03
CA VAL A 161 2.83 10.78 3.77
C VAL A 161 3.28 12.07 3.10
N ALA A 162 4.54 12.12 2.72
CA ALA A 162 5.11 13.17 1.87
C ALA A 162 5.60 12.56 0.55
N THR A 163 5.47 13.32 -0.53
CA THR A 163 5.92 12.95 -1.86
C THR A 163 6.57 14.16 -2.50
N ALA A 164 7.84 14.05 -2.86
CA ALA A 164 8.53 15.00 -3.70
C ALA A 164 8.69 14.41 -5.10
N SER A 165 8.53 15.24 -6.13
CA SER A 165 8.79 14.86 -7.51
C SER A 165 9.68 15.90 -8.16
N PHE A 166 10.69 15.45 -8.88
CA PHE A 166 11.65 16.26 -9.61
C PHE A 166 11.64 15.80 -11.06
N ARG A 167 11.19 16.67 -11.97
CA ARG A 167 10.93 16.29 -13.36
C ARG A 167 12.12 16.56 -14.27
N ASP A 168 12.39 15.62 -15.18
CA ASP A 168 13.36 15.81 -16.26
C ASP A 168 12.81 16.70 -17.39
N ASN A 169 13.72 17.47 -18.01
CA ASN A 169 13.45 18.62 -18.87
C ASN A 169 12.64 18.37 -20.16
N SER A 170 12.22 17.14 -20.49
CA SER A 170 11.76 16.77 -21.83
C SER A 170 10.24 16.85 -22.06
N VAL A 171 9.40 16.92 -21.02
CA VAL A 171 7.93 16.91 -21.20
C VAL A 171 7.24 18.02 -20.41
N ARG A 172 6.78 19.07 -21.10
CA ARG A 172 5.79 20.03 -20.56
C ARG A 172 4.45 19.29 -20.45
N LEU A 173 3.91 19.19 -19.24
CA LEU A 173 2.53 18.73 -19.08
C LEU A 173 1.64 19.98 -19.21
N LYS A 174 0.64 19.93 -20.10
CA LYS A 174 -0.51 20.81 -19.98
C LYS A 174 -1.16 20.54 -18.62
N ARG A 175 -1.47 21.63 -17.91
CA ARG A 175 -2.18 21.61 -16.64
C ARG A 175 -3.55 20.98 -16.86
N GLU A 176 -3.66 19.69 -16.57
CA GLU A 176 -4.94 18.99 -16.57
C GLU A 176 -5.24 18.50 -15.15
N ASP A 177 -6.50 18.69 -14.80
CA ASP A 177 -7.13 18.78 -13.49
C ASP A 177 -7.27 17.42 -12.77
N GLU A 178 -6.25 16.55 -12.78
CA GLU A 178 -6.33 15.24 -12.11
C GLU A 178 -5.92 15.27 -10.63
N LEU A 179 -5.50 16.43 -10.12
CA LEU A 179 -5.34 16.72 -8.69
C LEU A 179 -6.59 17.40 -8.10
N GLN A 180 -7.70 17.44 -8.84
CA GLN A 180 -8.98 18.02 -8.43
C GLN A 180 -9.79 17.08 -7.51
N GLY A 181 -9.10 16.39 -6.60
CA GLY A 181 -9.70 15.55 -5.59
C GLY A 181 -9.35 16.08 -4.22
N TYR A 182 -9.95 17.21 -3.83
CA TYR A 182 -9.98 17.81 -2.49
C TYR A 182 -8.78 17.52 -1.59
N GLY A 183 -8.02 18.56 -1.22
CA GLY A 183 -7.12 18.52 -0.07
C GLY A 183 -5.92 17.59 -0.25
N ARG A 184 -4.82 18.17 -0.73
CA ARG A 184 -3.43 17.79 -0.43
C ARG A 184 -2.64 19.09 -0.41
N PHE A 185 -1.66 19.23 0.50
CA PHE A 185 -0.79 20.40 0.47
C PHE A 185 0.19 20.23 -0.69
N ASP A 186 -0.08 20.90 -1.82
CA ASP A 186 0.77 20.91 -3.01
C ASP A 186 1.54 22.22 -3.10
N VAL A 187 2.87 22.13 -3.12
CA VAL A 187 3.75 23.26 -3.44
C VAL A 187 4.52 22.89 -4.70
N ASN A 188 4.15 23.54 -5.80
CA ASN A 188 4.87 23.44 -7.06
C ASN A 188 5.86 24.61 -7.17
N PHE A 189 7.13 24.28 -7.42
CA PHE A 189 8.18 25.24 -7.72
C PHE A 189 8.45 25.23 -9.24
N PRO A 190 7.71 26.03 -10.04
CA PRO A 190 7.83 25.99 -11.50
C PRO A 190 9.24 26.34 -12.00
N GLY A 191 9.99 27.16 -11.25
CA GLY A 191 11.39 27.49 -11.57
C GLY A 191 12.38 26.35 -11.33
N LYS A 192 12.05 25.38 -10.47
CA LYS A 192 12.90 24.22 -10.13
C LYS A 192 12.31 22.87 -10.57
N LYS A 193 11.19 22.87 -11.31
CA LYS A 193 10.49 21.67 -11.83
C LYS A 193 10.25 20.60 -10.76
N CYS A 194 9.98 21.07 -9.55
CA CYS A 194 9.81 20.23 -8.37
C CYS A 194 8.41 20.46 -7.80
N ALA A 195 7.71 19.38 -7.47
CA ALA A 195 6.43 19.44 -6.75
C ALA A 195 6.53 18.64 -5.47
N PHE A 196 6.05 19.22 -4.37
CA PHE A 196 6.02 18.61 -3.05
C PHE A 196 4.58 18.50 -2.56
N LEU A 197 4.21 17.30 -2.15
CA LEU A 197 2.88 16.93 -1.68
C LEU A 197 2.98 16.33 -0.28
N ALA A 198 2.16 16.77 0.66
CA ALA A 198 2.09 16.17 2.00
C ALA A 198 0.64 16.00 2.48
N ASP A 199 0.41 14.93 3.25
CA ASP A 199 -0.89 14.58 3.78
C ASP A 199 -0.80 13.75 5.08
N LEU A 200 -1.94 13.61 5.77
CA LEU A 200 -2.08 12.80 6.99
C LEU A 200 -3.07 11.66 6.76
N PHE A 201 -2.88 10.57 7.48
CA PHE A 201 -3.83 9.46 7.53
C PHE A 201 -3.99 8.97 8.96
N ALA A 202 -5.16 8.42 9.27
CA ALA A 202 -5.43 7.78 10.54
C ALA A 202 -6.35 6.58 10.35
N SER A 203 -6.16 5.55 11.17
CA SER A 203 -7.01 4.38 11.19
C SER A 203 -7.14 3.84 12.61
N VAL A 204 -8.33 3.42 13.00
CA VAL A 204 -8.60 2.72 14.25
C VAL A 204 -9.14 1.34 13.91
N SER A 205 -8.71 0.31 14.62
CA SER A 205 -9.20 -1.05 14.48
C SER A 205 -9.48 -1.66 15.84
N CYS A 206 -10.46 -2.55 15.88
CA CYS A 206 -10.82 -3.35 17.04
C CYS A 206 -10.94 -4.80 16.57
N THR A 207 -10.28 -5.70 17.25
CA THR A 207 -10.39 -7.14 17.04
C THR A 207 -10.95 -7.78 18.30
N ALA A 208 -11.92 -8.66 18.13
CA ALA A 208 -12.44 -9.51 19.17
C ALA A 208 -12.38 -10.95 18.68
N GLN A 209 -11.56 -11.76 19.32
CA GLN A 209 -11.40 -13.17 19.02
C GLN A 209 -11.96 -14.01 20.16
N HIS A 210 -12.83 -14.94 19.79
CA HIS A 210 -13.39 -15.95 20.67
C HIS A 210 -12.90 -17.35 20.30
N GLY A 211 -12.64 -18.17 21.32
CA GLY A 211 -12.17 -19.54 21.20
C GLY A 211 -10.65 -19.71 21.15
N ASN A 212 -10.17 -20.94 21.23
CA ASN A 212 -8.76 -21.27 21.49
C ASN A 212 -8.12 -22.19 20.43
N PHE A 213 -8.81 -22.41 19.31
CA PHE A 213 -8.32 -23.15 18.14
C PHE A 213 -7.78 -24.56 18.46
N GLN A 214 -8.40 -25.23 19.45
CA GLN A 214 -8.18 -26.60 19.89
C GLN A 214 -9.26 -27.59 19.41
N ARG A 215 -10.46 -27.12 19.05
CA ARG A 215 -11.56 -27.95 18.56
C ARG A 215 -11.67 -27.89 17.04
N LEU A 216 -12.22 -28.96 16.47
CA LEU A 216 -12.40 -29.11 15.02
C LEU A 216 -13.52 -28.22 14.44
N PHE A 217 -14.41 -27.68 15.30
CA PHE A 217 -15.62 -26.97 14.88
C PHE A 217 -15.89 -25.75 15.76
N LEU A 218 -16.25 -24.61 15.15
CA LEU A 218 -16.72 -23.38 15.81
C LEU A 218 -15.81 -22.86 16.93
N ASP A 219 -14.52 -23.17 16.85
CA ASP A 219 -13.58 -22.90 17.92
C ASP A 219 -12.78 -21.61 17.72
N LEU A 220 -12.97 -20.96 16.58
CA LEU A 220 -12.44 -19.65 16.30
C LEU A 220 -13.52 -18.84 15.62
N SER A 221 -13.96 -17.80 16.32
CA SER A 221 -14.78 -16.71 15.77
C SER A 221 -14.05 -15.42 16.04
N GLN A 222 -13.60 -14.75 14.98
CA GLN A 222 -12.90 -13.48 15.05
C GLN A 222 -13.71 -12.41 14.34
N LEU A 223 -14.03 -11.35 15.06
CA LEU A 223 -14.63 -10.14 14.52
C LEU A 223 -13.56 -9.05 14.50
N HIS A 224 -13.37 -8.44 13.35
CA HIS A 224 -12.45 -7.32 13.18
C HIS A 224 -13.17 -6.16 12.51
N ALA A 225 -13.20 -5.04 13.22
CA ALA A 225 -13.78 -3.77 12.77
C ALA A 225 -12.66 -2.76 12.57
N ARG A 226 -12.67 -2.05 11.45
CA ARG A 226 -11.69 -1.03 11.09
C ARG A 226 -12.38 0.23 10.60
N LEU A 227 -11.90 1.36 11.09
CA LEU A 227 -12.32 2.71 10.76
C LEU A 227 -11.13 3.43 10.15
N ASP A 228 -11.19 3.70 8.84
CA ASP A 228 -10.17 4.45 8.13
C ASP A 228 -10.66 5.89 7.92
N PHE A 229 -9.93 6.85 8.48
CA PHE A 229 -10.26 8.26 8.29
C PHE A 229 -9.84 8.73 6.89
N PRO A 230 -10.60 9.65 6.28
CA PRO A 230 -10.18 10.30 5.05
C PRO A 230 -8.86 11.03 5.26
N SER A 231 -8.21 11.42 4.17
CA SER A 231 -6.95 12.15 4.29
C SER A 231 -7.11 13.41 5.15
N GLY A 232 -6.11 13.73 5.95
CA GLY A 232 -6.23 14.82 6.93
C GLY A 232 -6.54 16.16 6.27
N SER A 233 -5.99 16.42 5.09
CA SER A 233 -6.32 17.62 4.32
C SER A 233 -7.76 17.62 3.78
N LYS A 234 -8.31 16.47 3.36
CA LYS A 234 -9.76 16.34 3.05
C LYS A 234 -10.62 16.59 4.27
N PHE A 235 -10.31 15.92 5.37
CA PHE A 235 -11.01 16.04 6.64
C PHE A 235 -11.05 17.49 7.12
N LEU A 236 -9.90 18.18 7.14
CA LEU A 236 -9.81 19.58 7.56
C LEU A 236 -10.58 20.51 6.61
N SER A 237 -10.49 20.31 5.30
CA SER A 237 -11.24 21.11 4.33
C SER A 237 -12.75 20.93 4.44
N GLY A 238 -13.22 19.69 4.68
CA GLY A 238 -14.63 19.39 4.92
C GLY A 238 -15.10 19.99 6.25
N ALA A 239 -14.31 19.84 7.32
CA ALA A 239 -14.64 20.37 8.64
C ALA A 239 -14.73 21.90 8.63
N ALA A 240 -13.79 22.58 7.98
CA ALA A 240 -13.81 24.03 7.84
C ALA A 240 -15.07 24.52 7.12
N ARG A 241 -15.51 23.81 6.08
CA ARG A 241 -16.76 24.10 5.36
C ARG A 241 -17.99 23.88 6.20
N LEU A 242 -18.08 22.76 6.94
CA LEU A 242 -19.23 22.54 7.83
C LEU A 242 -19.34 23.62 8.91
N VAL A 243 -18.21 24.07 9.45
CA VAL A 243 -18.19 25.19 10.40
C VAL A 243 -18.63 26.49 9.73
N GLN A 244 -18.19 26.74 8.50
CA GLN A 244 -18.60 27.92 7.72
C GLN A 244 -20.10 27.90 7.39
N ASP A 245 -20.64 26.77 6.95
CA ASP A 245 -22.06 26.59 6.61
C ASP A 245 -22.93 26.77 7.87
N LEU A 246 -22.50 26.18 8.99
CA LEU A 246 -23.18 26.33 10.28
C LEU A 246 -23.17 27.79 10.76
N ASN A 247 -22.04 28.48 10.66
CA ASN A 247 -21.94 29.90 11.00
C ASN A 247 -22.82 30.77 10.11
N ASN A 248 -22.97 30.40 8.83
CA ASN A 248 -23.81 31.11 7.86
C ASN A 248 -25.29 30.66 7.90
N SER A 249 -25.67 29.78 8.84
CA SER A 249 -27.02 29.19 8.94
C SER A 249 -27.51 28.54 7.63
N GLN A 250 -26.59 27.97 6.86
CA GLN A 250 -26.89 27.23 5.63
C GLN A 250 -27.04 25.73 5.94
N PRO A 251 -27.87 25.00 5.17
CA PRO A 251 -27.93 23.55 5.31
C PRO A 251 -26.55 22.94 5.01
N PRO A 252 -26.06 21.99 5.82
CA PRO A 252 -24.71 21.44 5.70
C PRO A 252 -24.55 20.75 4.34
N ASP A 253 -23.46 21.06 3.64
CA ASP A 253 -23.13 20.44 2.37
C ASP A 253 -22.88 18.93 2.54
N LEU A 254 -23.65 18.12 1.82
CA LEU A 254 -23.55 16.66 1.86
C LEU A 254 -22.19 16.17 1.35
N ALA A 255 -21.54 16.91 0.44
CA ALA A 255 -20.19 16.61 0.00
C ALA A 255 -19.15 16.89 1.11
N ALA A 256 -19.33 17.96 1.89
CA ALA A 256 -18.49 18.26 3.05
C ALA A 256 -18.65 17.22 4.18
N LEU A 257 -19.88 16.73 4.41
CA LEU A 257 -20.13 15.61 5.32
C LEU A 257 -19.42 14.33 4.86
N HIS A 258 -19.57 13.95 3.60
CA HIS A 258 -18.91 12.77 3.05
C HIS A 258 -17.37 12.88 3.07
N ALA A 259 -16.82 14.09 2.99
CA ALA A 259 -15.38 14.33 3.10
C ALA A 259 -14.80 14.11 4.51
N ILE A 260 -15.65 14.08 5.55
CA ILE A 260 -15.26 13.87 6.95
C ILE A 260 -15.51 12.43 7.41
N CYS A 261 -16.53 11.77 6.85
CA CYS A 261 -16.94 10.43 7.26
C CYS A 261 -15.81 9.39 7.07
N PRO A 262 -15.48 8.61 8.11
CA PRO A 262 -14.54 7.50 7.97
C PRO A 262 -15.17 6.33 7.22
N ASN A 263 -14.33 5.57 6.50
CA ASN A 263 -14.74 4.31 5.90
C ASN A 263 -14.72 3.21 6.96
N VAL A 264 -15.82 2.46 7.05
CA VAL A 264 -15.96 1.35 8.00
C VAL A 264 -15.81 0.04 7.27
N THR A 265 -14.85 -0.78 7.68
CA THR A 265 -14.68 -2.16 7.22
C THR A 265 -14.97 -3.11 8.36
N LEU A 266 -15.90 -4.04 8.17
CA LEU A 266 -16.21 -5.11 9.10
C LEU A 266 -15.83 -6.44 8.45
N SER A 267 -15.12 -7.27 9.21
CA SER A 267 -14.68 -8.60 8.79
C SER A 267 -15.03 -9.61 9.88
N LEU A 268 -15.62 -10.72 9.46
CA LEU A 268 -15.94 -11.86 10.31
C LEU A 268 -15.19 -13.07 9.77
N GLN A 269 -14.41 -13.70 10.62
CA GLN A 269 -13.70 -14.93 10.32
C GLN A 269 -14.22 -16.02 11.25
N GLN A 270 -14.57 -17.17 10.67
CA GLN A 270 -15.09 -18.32 11.38
C GLN A 270 -14.40 -19.58 10.88
N GLN A 271 -13.98 -20.45 11.80
CA GLN A 271 -13.50 -21.78 11.46
C GLN A 271 -14.67 -22.65 10.99
N VAL A 272 -14.59 -23.11 9.74
CA VAL A 272 -15.57 -24.01 9.12
C VAL A 272 -14.99 -25.44 9.11
N PRO A 273 -15.81 -26.48 9.29
CA PRO A 273 -15.31 -27.85 9.22
C PRO A 273 -14.74 -28.24 7.86
N HIS A 274 -13.62 -28.97 7.90
CA HIS A 274 -13.13 -29.71 6.76
C HIS A 274 -13.65 -31.15 6.85
N PHE A 275 -14.71 -31.48 6.11
CA PHE A 275 -15.13 -32.87 5.91
C PHE A 275 -14.22 -33.51 4.84
N GLY A 276 -13.01 -33.91 5.24
CA GLY A 276 -12.18 -34.81 4.44
C GLY A 276 -12.56 -36.25 4.73
N SER A 277 -13.23 -36.92 3.78
CA SER A 277 -13.46 -38.36 3.80
C SER A 277 -12.13 -39.09 3.94
N TRP A 278 -11.95 -39.84 5.03
CA TRP A 278 -10.92 -40.88 5.07
C TRP A 278 -11.38 -42.03 4.14
N PRO A 279 -10.54 -42.50 3.19
CA PRO A 279 -10.84 -43.74 2.51
C PRO A 279 -10.71 -44.91 3.50
N PRO A 280 -11.45 -46.01 3.28
CA PRO A 280 -11.62 -47.11 4.23
C PRO A 280 -10.33 -47.88 4.55
#